data_AF-A0A7J2TQC4-F1
#
_entry.id   AF-A0A7J2TQC4-F1
#
_cell.length_a   1.000
_cell.length_b   1.000
_cell.length_c   1.000
_cell.angle_alpha   90.00
_cell.angle_beta   90.00
_cell.angle_gamma   90.00
#
_symmetry.space_group_name_H-M   'P 1'
#
loop_
_entity.id
_entity.type
_entity.pdbx_description
1 polymer ?
#
loop_
_entity_poly.entity_id
_entity_poly.type
_entity_poly.pdbx_seq_one_letter_code
_entity_poly.pdbx_strand_id
1 'polypeptide(L)'
;MKKAGRKIPRIAKDLALTLWLGGHSYREIRDKTGMSLGAINQMIAENRRRTPNLDQLRELNVALGKGGLTVYDAMRGCLLLSELNRLGVGLDELEGFIKLSARISSEKGQGFVESSMKLMDLEAKTGKNYEGVLKDFEERTRQIEDLEARAKVLQEENRKLVERNVQLEGEIREAEKRLSLTRQELNRAISIQEKLQKLGICRVAKLAEFIGDYEALGFDAQEVQRLATWRKSLAGIGIDPDGLERFVKEKGSLEKQLANLAKEKIAREQKVKELKGEHLRLWSQINTIRDEISGLFSLGYALKEGRLTFPCKACRMHGVSMGLDTVKSAVIMGSWCSGTCVFCGQWSSYSTWEAAWFVAQLVLPAIRQRGSAAE
;
A
#
# COMPACT_ATOMS: atom_id res chain seq x y z
N MET A 1 -74.30 65.09 -1.04
CA MET A 1 -74.70 63.67 -0.88
C MET A 1 -73.53 62.87 -0.31
N LYS A 2 -73.53 62.58 0.99
CA LYS A 2 -72.53 61.67 1.61
C LYS A 2 -72.82 60.26 1.10
N LYS A 3 -72.05 59.75 0.14
CA LYS A 3 -72.13 58.35 -0.30
C LYS A 3 -71.88 57.48 0.93
N ALA A 4 -72.89 56.74 1.37
CA ALA A 4 -72.77 55.76 2.43
C ALA A 4 -71.65 54.78 2.05
N GLY A 5 -70.52 54.85 2.74
CA GLY A 5 -69.38 53.98 2.49
C GLY A 5 -69.79 52.55 2.74
N ARG A 6 -69.95 51.76 1.66
CA ARG A 6 -70.14 50.31 1.78
C ARG A 6 -68.95 49.75 2.55
N LYS A 7 -69.18 49.21 3.74
CA LYS A 7 -68.14 48.55 4.54
C LYS A 7 -67.59 47.39 3.70
N ILE A 8 -66.31 47.47 3.36
CA ILE A 8 -65.62 46.41 2.62
C ILE A 8 -65.57 45.17 3.53
N PRO A 9 -66.02 44.00 3.04
CA PRO A 9 -65.96 42.76 3.80
C PRO A 9 -64.53 42.46 4.27
N ARG A 10 -64.36 41.99 5.51
CA ARG A 10 -63.04 41.66 6.09
C ARG A 10 -62.27 40.65 5.23
N ILE A 11 -62.98 39.65 4.71
CA ILE A 11 -62.45 38.61 3.81
C ILE A 11 -61.77 39.22 2.58
N ALA A 12 -62.36 40.27 1.99
CA ALA A 12 -61.79 40.94 0.81
C ALA A 12 -60.51 41.73 1.16
N LYS A 13 -60.44 42.31 2.37
CA LYS A 13 -59.23 43.00 2.85
C LYS A 13 -58.08 42.01 3.08
N ASP A 14 -58.38 40.87 3.72
CA ASP A 14 -57.38 39.83 4.01
C ASP A 14 -56.86 39.21 2.70
N LEU A 15 -57.74 38.95 1.73
CA LEU A 15 -57.35 38.48 0.40
C LEU A 15 -56.48 39.50 -0.36
N ALA A 16 -56.85 40.78 -0.34
CA ALA A 16 -56.08 41.84 -1.00
C ALA A 16 -54.69 42.01 -0.38
N LEU A 17 -54.55 41.87 0.95
CA LEU A 17 -53.26 41.90 1.65
C LEU A 17 -52.40 40.68 1.27
N THR A 18 -52.98 39.47 1.27
CA THR A 18 -52.29 38.25 0.85
C THR A 18 -51.81 38.33 -0.59
N LEU A 19 -52.64 38.83 -1.52
CA LEU A 19 -52.25 39.02 -2.91
C LEU A 19 -51.11 40.04 -3.05
N TRP A 20 -51.17 41.14 -2.29
CA TRP A 20 -50.12 42.15 -2.31
C TRP A 20 -48.79 41.63 -1.76
N LEU A 21 -48.81 40.91 -0.64
CA LEU A 21 -47.65 40.20 -0.09
C LEU A 21 -47.11 39.17 -1.08
N GLY A 22 -47.99 38.53 -1.85
CA GLY A 22 -47.66 37.64 -2.97
C GLY A 22 -47.02 38.31 -4.19
N GLY A 23 -46.81 39.62 -4.16
CA GLY A 23 -46.16 40.37 -5.24
C GLY A 23 -47.09 40.95 -6.29
N HIS A 24 -48.41 40.75 -6.18
CA HIS A 24 -49.35 41.24 -7.17
C HIS A 24 -49.38 42.78 -7.24
N SER A 25 -49.59 43.31 -8.44
CA SER A 25 -49.78 44.75 -8.65
C SER A 25 -51.14 45.20 -8.13
N TYR A 26 -51.29 46.50 -7.81
CA TYR A 26 -52.59 47.03 -7.36
C TYR A 26 -53.73 46.80 -8.37
N ARG A 27 -53.40 46.76 -9.68
CA ARG A 27 -54.37 46.48 -10.74
C ARG A 27 -54.82 45.02 -10.70
N GLU A 28 -53.90 44.07 -10.60
CA GLU A 28 -54.22 42.64 -10.47
C GLU A 28 -55.05 42.35 -9.21
N ILE A 29 -54.75 43.02 -8.10
CA ILE A 29 -55.51 42.87 -6.85
C ILE A 29 -56.93 43.41 -7.05
N ARG A 30 -57.08 44.59 -7.66
CA ARG A 30 -58.40 45.14 -8.00
C ARG A 30 -59.19 44.16 -8.84
N ASP A 31 -58.58 43.60 -9.88
CA ASP A 31 -59.28 42.72 -10.82
C ASP A 31 -59.70 41.40 -10.15
N LYS A 32 -58.89 40.88 -9.20
CA LYS A 32 -59.21 39.68 -8.42
C LYS A 32 -60.21 39.90 -7.28
N THR A 33 -60.26 41.09 -6.68
CA THR A 33 -61.03 41.35 -5.44
C THR A 33 -62.25 42.27 -5.64
N GLY A 34 -62.33 42.97 -6.77
CA GLY A 34 -63.34 44.00 -7.03
C GLY A 34 -63.16 45.31 -6.23
N MET A 35 -62.07 45.44 -5.44
CA MET A 35 -61.82 46.62 -4.61
C MET A 35 -61.25 47.78 -5.43
N SER A 36 -61.64 49.02 -5.12
CA SER A 36 -61.04 50.19 -5.77
C SER A 36 -59.56 50.36 -5.39
N LEU A 37 -58.75 50.92 -6.30
CA LEU A 37 -57.32 51.16 -6.06
C LEU A 37 -57.06 52.02 -4.81
N GLY A 38 -57.94 53.01 -4.55
CA GLY A 38 -57.86 53.84 -3.34
C GLY A 38 -58.09 53.03 -2.05
N ALA A 39 -59.03 52.08 -2.06
CA ALA A 39 -59.28 51.21 -0.92
C ALA A 39 -58.12 50.23 -0.67
N ILE A 40 -57.51 49.69 -1.73
CA ILE A 40 -56.31 48.85 -1.64
C ILE A 40 -55.14 49.66 -1.06
N ASN A 41 -54.88 50.85 -1.59
CA ASN A 41 -53.80 51.73 -1.11
C ASN A 41 -53.98 52.14 0.36
N GLN A 42 -55.19 52.53 0.74
CA GLN A 42 -55.50 52.88 2.13
C GLN A 42 -55.29 51.69 3.08
N MET A 43 -55.73 50.49 2.67
CA MET A 43 -55.56 49.26 3.45
C MET A 43 -54.09 48.87 3.61
N ILE A 44 -53.28 49.00 2.57
CA ILE A 44 -51.84 48.72 2.66
C ILE A 44 -51.14 49.78 3.51
N ALA A 45 -51.48 51.06 3.36
CA ALA A 45 -50.95 52.13 4.22
C ALA A 45 -51.31 51.93 5.69
N GLU A 46 -52.52 51.46 5.99
CA GLU A 46 -52.95 51.09 7.34
C GLU A 46 -52.14 49.92 7.89
N ASN A 47 -51.90 48.87 7.10
CA ASN A 47 -51.10 47.72 7.51
C ASN A 47 -49.60 48.05 7.67
N ARG A 48 -49.03 48.92 6.83
CA ARG A 48 -47.65 49.43 7.00
C ARG A 48 -47.47 50.17 8.32
N ARG A 49 -48.47 50.94 8.75
CA ARG A 49 -48.45 51.61 10.06
C ARG A 49 -48.48 50.62 11.23
N ARG A 50 -49.17 49.48 11.07
CA ARG A 50 -49.24 48.43 12.09
C ARG A 50 -47.99 47.54 12.12
N THR A 51 -47.39 47.30 10.97
CA THR A 51 -46.24 46.40 10.79
C THR A 51 -45.16 47.14 9.98
N PRO A 52 -44.18 47.79 10.63
CA PRO A 52 -43.18 48.63 9.96
C PRO A 52 -42.33 47.91 8.90
N ASN A 53 -42.17 46.58 9.01
CA ASN A 53 -41.35 45.77 8.10
C ASN A 53 -42.17 45.11 6.98
N LEU A 54 -43.41 45.56 6.75
CA LEU A 54 -44.32 44.92 5.80
C LEU A 54 -43.80 44.93 4.36
N ASP A 55 -43.08 45.99 3.96
CA ASP A 55 -42.45 46.08 2.64
C ASP A 55 -41.28 45.10 2.49
N GLN A 56 -40.44 44.94 3.52
CA GLN A 56 -39.36 43.94 3.54
C GLN A 56 -39.91 42.51 3.46
N LEU A 57 -41.02 42.23 4.15
CA LEU A 57 -41.70 40.93 4.07
C LEU A 57 -42.24 40.66 2.66
N ARG A 58 -42.75 41.69 1.97
CA ARG A 58 -43.16 41.57 0.58
C ARG A 58 -41.96 41.34 -0.34
N GLU A 59 -40.89 42.10 -0.17
CA GLU A 59 -39.66 41.94 -0.96
C GLU A 59 -39.08 40.53 -0.80
N LEU A 60 -39.01 40.02 0.44
CA LEU A 60 -38.60 38.65 0.73
C LEU A 60 -39.53 37.64 0.05
N ASN A 61 -40.85 37.78 0.21
CA ASN A 61 -41.79 36.82 -0.37
C ASN A 61 -41.75 36.84 -1.91
N VAL A 62 -41.55 38.00 -2.53
CA VAL A 62 -41.35 38.13 -3.98
C VAL A 62 -40.03 37.49 -4.42
N ALA A 63 -38.94 37.69 -3.66
CA ALA A 63 -37.65 37.07 -3.96
C ALA A 63 -37.72 35.53 -3.85
N LEU A 64 -38.36 35.02 -2.79
CA LEU A 64 -38.60 33.59 -2.61
C LEU A 64 -39.46 33.03 -3.76
N GLY A 65 -40.56 33.71 -4.11
CA GLY A 65 -41.43 33.31 -5.22
C GLY A 65 -40.70 33.25 -6.56
N LYS A 66 -39.85 34.25 -6.87
CA LYS A 66 -39.03 34.25 -8.09
C LYS A 66 -38.01 33.12 -8.14
N GLY A 67 -37.47 32.75 -6.98
CA GLY A 67 -36.51 31.64 -6.85
C GLY A 67 -37.16 30.26 -6.72
N GLY A 68 -38.50 30.17 -6.68
CA GLY A 68 -39.20 28.92 -6.36
C GLY A 68 -38.91 28.39 -4.95
N LEU A 69 -38.51 29.28 -4.03
CA LEU A 69 -38.14 28.95 -2.66
C LEU A 69 -39.32 29.13 -1.72
N THR A 70 -39.34 28.35 -0.64
CA THR A 70 -40.33 28.46 0.43
C THR A 70 -39.79 29.28 1.61
N VAL A 71 -40.70 29.68 2.52
CA VAL A 71 -40.29 30.29 3.81
C VAL A 71 -39.39 29.35 4.61
N TYR A 72 -39.62 28.04 4.51
CA TYR A 72 -38.77 27.04 5.16
C TYR A 72 -37.33 27.06 4.62
N ASP A 73 -37.15 27.24 3.30
CA ASP A 73 -35.81 27.39 2.70
C ASP A 73 -35.11 28.66 3.17
N ALA A 74 -35.86 29.77 3.31
CA ALA A 74 -35.33 31.01 3.89
C ALA A 74 -34.83 30.79 5.33
N MET A 75 -35.60 30.07 6.15
CA MET A 75 -35.19 29.72 7.51
C MET A 75 -33.92 28.87 7.53
N ARG A 76 -33.82 27.86 6.63
CA ARG A 76 -32.59 27.07 6.47
C ARG A 76 -31.40 27.93 6.05
N GLY A 77 -31.60 28.88 5.15
CA GLY A 77 -30.59 29.86 4.74
C GLY A 77 -30.11 30.73 5.90
N CYS A 78 -31.00 31.20 6.76
CA CYS A 78 -30.65 31.97 7.95
C CYS A 78 -29.82 31.14 8.94
N LEU A 79 -30.18 29.88 9.16
CA LEU A 79 -29.40 28.97 10.03
C LEU A 79 -28.00 28.73 9.45
N LEU A 80 -27.90 28.47 8.14
CA LEU A 80 -26.62 28.31 7.46
C LEU A 80 -25.75 29.57 7.57
N LEU A 81 -26.33 30.74 7.32
CA LEU A 81 -25.61 32.02 7.42
C LEU A 81 -25.11 32.28 8.84
N SER A 82 -25.90 31.94 9.86
CA SER A 82 -25.49 32.08 11.25
C SER A 82 -24.29 31.20 11.57
N GLU A 83 -24.28 29.98 11.04
CA GLU A 83 -23.17 29.04 11.22
C GLU A 83 -21.92 29.46 10.46
N LEU A 84 -22.06 29.97 9.24
CA LEU A 84 -20.93 30.54 8.47
C LEU A 84 -20.30 31.73 9.21
N ASN A 85 -21.13 32.64 9.72
CA ASN A 85 -20.65 33.78 10.52
C ASN A 85 -19.94 33.31 11.79
N ARG A 86 -20.44 32.25 12.45
CA ARG A 86 -19.78 31.65 13.63
C ARG A 86 -18.40 31.08 13.30
N LEU A 87 -18.24 30.55 12.09
CA LEU A 87 -16.96 30.05 11.57
C LEU A 87 -16.07 31.16 11.00
N GLY A 88 -16.52 32.42 11.02
CA GLY A 88 -15.80 33.56 10.45
C GLY A 88 -15.76 33.59 8.92
N VAL A 89 -16.66 32.86 8.25
CA VAL A 89 -16.74 32.77 6.79
C VAL A 89 -17.73 33.81 6.25
N GLY A 90 -17.22 34.76 5.45
CA GLY A 90 -18.05 35.77 4.80
C GLY A 90 -18.88 35.22 3.64
N LEU A 91 -20.00 35.89 3.30
CA LEU A 91 -20.80 35.55 2.11
C LEU A 91 -20.03 35.78 0.80
N ASP A 92 -19.10 36.73 0.80
CA ASP A 92 -18.17 37.04 -0.28
C ASP A 92 -17.14 35.93 -0.50
N GLU A 93 -16.75 35.20 0.55
CA GLU A 93 -15.82 34.07 0.47
C GLU A 93 -16.50 32.77 0.02
N LEU A 94 -17.82 32.67 0.20
CA LEU A 94 -18.61 31.48 -0.11
C LEU A 94 -18.50 31.08 -1.59
N GLU A 95 -18.44 32.07 -2.50
CA GLU A 95 -18.24 31.80 -3.93
C GLU A 95 -16.87 31.15 -4.19
N GLY A 96 -15.82 31.62 -3.50
CA GLY A 96 -14.49 31.02 -3.56
C GLY A 96 -14.49 29.59 -3.04
N PHE A 97 -15.20 29.32 -1.95
CA PHE A 97 -15.37 27.98 -1.40
C PHE A 97 -16.12 27.04 -2.35
N ILE A 98 -17.20 27.52 -3.00
CA ILE A 98 -17.94 26.75 -4.02
C ILE A 98 -17.01 26.42 -5.21
N LYS A 99 -16.19 27.37 -5.67
CA LYS A 99 -15.22 27.12 -6.75
C LYS A 99 -14.15 26.11 -6.33
N LEU A 100 -13.64 26.20 -5.10
CA LEU A 100 -12.65 25.27 -4.57
C LEU A 100 -13.21 23.85 -4.47
N SER A 101 -14.41 23.70 -3.89
CA SER A 101 -15.10 22.41 -3.75
C SER A 101 -15.42 21.79 -5.12
N ALA A 102 -15.84 22.60 -6.10
CA ALA A 102 -16.05 22.15 -7.48
C ALA A 102 -14.75 21.72 -8.17
N ARG A 103 -13.62 22.37 -7.87
CA ARG A 103 -12.30 21.99 -8.42
C ARG A 103 -11.78 20.68 -7.83
N ILE A 104 -11.95 20.48 -6.53
CA ILE A 104 -11.44 19.29 -5.83
C ILE A 104 -12.32 18.07 -6.12
N SER A 105 -13.62 18.25 -6.28
CA SER A 105 -14.56 17.16 -6.56
C SER A 105 -15.18 17.36 -7.93
N SER A 106 -14.69 16.62 -8.94
CA SER A 106 -15.24 16.62 -10.31
C SER A 106 -16.73 16.24 -10.34
N GLU A 107 -17.21 15.50 -9.33
CA GLU A 107 -18.63 15.20 -9.12
C GLU A 107 -19.19 15.97 -7.91
N LYS A 108 -20.08 16.93 -8.19
CA LYS A 108 -21.08 17.54 -7.26
C LYS A 108 -20.60 17.88 -5.83
N GLY A 109 -19.31 18.15 -5.60
CA GLY A 109 -18.78 18.48 -4.27
C GLY A 109 -18.78 17.34 -3.23
N GLN A 110 -19.31 16.15 -3.53
CA GLN A 110 -19.43 15.07 -2.54
C GLN A 110 -18.07 14.56 -2.05
N GLY A 111 -17.07 14.47 -2.94
CA GLY A 111 -15.73 14.03 -2.59
C GLY A 111 -15.02 14.98 -1.64
N PHE A 112 -15.30 16.29 -1.72
CA PHE A 112 -14.72 17.28 -0.81
C PHE A 112 -15.27 17.12 0.61
N VAL A 113 -16.59 16.97 0.75
CA VAL A 113 -17.24 16.76 2.06
C VAL A 113 -16.76 15.43 2.66
N GLU A 114 -16.75 14.34 1.88
CA GLU A 114 -16.29 13.04 2.39
C GLU A 114 -14.81 13.08 2.80
N SER A 115 -13.95 13.76 2.03
CA SER A 115 -12.53 13.92 2.38
C SER A 115 -12.34 14.76 3.64
N SER A 116 -13.14 15.82 3.82
CA SER A 116 -13.12 16.66 5.02
C SER A 116 -13.59 15.87 6.25
N MET A 117 -14.64 15.05 6.12
CA MET A 117 -15.08 14.16 7.22
C MET A 117 -14.02 13.10 7.56
N LYS A 118 -13.37 12.50 6.55
CA LYS A 118 -12.26 11.55 6.78
C LYS A 118 -11.09 12.22 7.50
N LEU A 119 -10.79 13.48 7.18
CA LEU A 119 -9.75 14.23 7.86
C LEU A 119 -10.12 14.47 9.33
N MET A 120 -11.36 14.88 9.63
CA MET A 120 -11.84 15.00 11.01
C MET A 120 -11.76 13.66 11.78
N ASP A 121 -12.11 12.55 11.12
CA ASP A 121 -11.97 11.21 11.71
C ASP A 121 -10.51 10.86 12.00
N LEU A 122 -9.58 11.26 11.12
CA LEU A 122 -8.14 11.07 11.32
C LEU A 122 -7.63 11.90 12.50
N GLU A 123 -8.06 13.16 12.63
CA GLU A 123 -7.74 13.99 13.78
C GLU A 123 -8.24 13.34 15.07
N ALA A 124 -9.50 12.88 15.09
CA ALA A 124 -10.09 12.20 16.25
C ALA A 124 -9.38 10.88 16.59
N LYS A 125 -8.94 10.11 15.59
CA LYS A 125 -8.24 8.83 15.80
C LYS A 125 -6.81 9.01 16.30
N THR A 126 -6.11 10.01 15.77
CA THR A 126 -4.69 10.28 16.08
C THR A 126 -4.51 11.18 17.30
N GLY A 127 -5.54 11.93 17.69
CA GLY A 127 -5.45 12.97 18.72
C GLY A 127 -4.64 14.18 18.28
N LYS A 128 -4.32 14.31 16.98
CA LYS A 128 -3.57 15.42 16.39
C LYS A 128 -4.52 16.34 15.64
N ASN A 129 -4.21 17.63 15.59
CA ASN A 129 -4.91 18.58 14.72
C ASN A 129 -4.47 18.42 13.26
N TYR A 130 -5.14 19.12 12.36
CA TYR A 130 -4.88 19.12 10.92
C TYR A 130 -3.40 19.27 10.57
N GLU A 131 -2.73 20.25 11.15
CA GLU A 131 -1.31 20.50 10.89
C GLU A 131 -0.42 19.33 11.35
N GLY A 132 -0.75 18.71 12.47
CA GLY A 132 -0.06 17.52 12.97
C GLY A 132 -0.26 16.31 12.06
N VAL A 133 -1.50 16.10 11.57
CA VAL A 133 -1.82 15.02 10.62
C VAL A 133 -1.09 15.24 9.29
N LEU A 134 -1.03 16.48 8.79
CA LEU A 134 -0.27 16.81 7.58
C LEU A 134 1.23 16.58 7.74
N LYS A 135 1.84 17.03 8.83
CA LYS A 135 3.27 16.80 9.10
C LYS A 135 3.59 15.32 9.17
N ASP A 136 2.76 14.53 9.85
CA ASP A 136 2.90 13.07 9.89
C ASP A 136 2.78 12.45 8.50
N PHE A 137 1.85 12.94 7.68
CA PHE A 137 1.66 12.46 6.31
C PHE A 137 2.87 12.78 5.44
N GLU A 138 3.40 14.01 5.50
CA GLU A 138 4.59 14.43 4.77
C GLU A 138 5.82 13.61 5.18
N GLU A 139 6.02 13.43 6.48
CA GLU A 139 7.14 12.65 7.01
C GLU A 139 7.05 11.17 6.60
N ARG A 140 5.86 10.56 6.71
CA ARG A 140 5.64 9.19 6.23
C ARG A 140 5.82 9.08 4.72
N THR A 141 5.41 10.09 3.95
CA THR A 141 5.62 10.11 2.49
C THR A 141 7.11 10.13 2.17
N ARG A 142 7.92 10.95 2.85
CA ARG A 142 9.39 10.94 2.69
C ARG A 142 10.01 9.60 3.08
N GLN A 143 9.52 8.97 4.15
CA GLN A 143 9.98 7.65 4.57
C GLN A 143 9.65 6.57 3.54
N ILE A 144 8.47 6.63 2.92
CA ILE A 144 8.09 5.74 1.82
C ILE A 144 9.04 5.95 0.63
N GLU A 145 9.30 7.19 0.23
CA GLU A 145 10.23 7.51 -0.87
C GLU A 145 11.65 6.99 -0.60
N ASP A 146 12.18 7.16 0.61
CA ASP A 146 13.50 6.62 1.00
C ASP A 146 13.53 5.10 0.96
N LEU A 147 12.50 4.43 1.50
CA LEU A 147 12.39 2.98 1.48
C LEU A 147 12.28 2.43 0.05
N GLU A 148 11.53 3.09 -0.82
CA GLU A 148 11.44 2.74 -2.23
C GLU A 148 12.79 2.91 -2.96
N ALA A 149 13.53 3.98 -2.67
CA ALA A 149 14.87 4.18 -3.22
C ALA A 149 15.83 3.07 -2.77
N ARG A 150 15.84 2.75 -1.47
CA ARG A 150 16.65 1.66 -0.90
C ARG A 150 16.27 0.29 -1.46
N ALA A 151 14.99 0.03 -1.66
CA ALA A 151 14.51 -1.21 -2.28
C ALA A 151 15.04 -1.37 -3.71
N LYS A 152 15.04 -0.28 -4.51
CA LYS A 152 15.62 -0.30 -5.87
C LYS A 152 17.12 -0.56 -5.86
N VAL A 153 17.87 0.05 -4.94
CA VAL A 153 19.33 -0.19 -4.81
C VAL A 153 19.60 -1.66 -4.46
N LEU A 154 18.92 -2.19 -3.44
CA LEU A 154 19.09 -3.59 -3.03
C LEU A 154 18.69 -4.58 -4.13
N GLN A 155 17.64 -4.26 -4.89
CA GLN A 155 17.21 -5.09 -6.02
C GLN A 155 18.29 -5.15 -7.12
N GLU A 156 18.94 -4.02 -7.42
CA GLU A 156 20.03 -3.96 -8.38
C GLU A 156 21.30 -4.68 -7.90
N GLU A 157 21.66 -4.53 -6.62
CA GLU A 157 22.76 -5.29 -6.02
C GLU A 157 22.52 -6.79 -6.05
N ASN A 158 21.30 -7.23 -5.73
CA ASN A 158 20.92 -8.64 -5.78
C ASN A 158 21.01 -9.18 -7.22
N ARG A 159 20.56 -8.40 -8.21
CA ARG A 159 20.71 -8.74 -9.63
C ARG A 159 22.18 -8.97 -10.01
N LYS A 160 23.08 -8.05 -9.63
CA LYS A 160 24.53 -8.19 -9.87
C LYS A 160 25.14 -9.40 -9.18
N LEU A 161 24.74 -9.68 -7.94
CA LEU A 161 25.21 -10.86 -7.20
C LEU A 161 24.74 -12.16 -7.84
N VAL A 162 23.50 -12.21 -8.33
CA VAL A 162 22.97 -13.37 -9.07
C VAL A 162 23.73 -13.59 -10.36
N GLU A 163 23.97 -12.54 -11.15
CA GLU A 163 24.77 -12.62 -12.39
C GLU A 163 26.20 -13.13 -12.11
N ARG A 164 26.86 -12.62 -11.06
CA ARG A 164 28.21 -13.07 -10.68
C ARG A 164 28.22 -14.52 -10.19
N ASN A 165 27.19 -14.96 -9.47
CA ASN A 165 27.08 -16.36 -9.04
C ASN A 165 26.95 -17.30 -10.23
N VAL A 166 26.13 -16.95 -11.23
CA VAL A 166 26.01 -17.73 -12.48
C VAL A 166 27.36 -17.82 -13.19
N GLN A 167 28.12 -16.72 -13.25
CA GLN A 167 29.46 -16.73 -13.85
C GLN A 167 30.42 -17.65 -13.09
N LEU A 168 30.47 -17.56 -11.76
CA LEU A 168 31.33 -18.43 -10.94
C LEU A 168 30.95 -19.90 -11.04
N GLU A 169 29.67 -20.22 -11.13
CA GLU A 169 29.23 -21.60 -11.39
C GLU A 169 29.73 -22.11 -12.74
N GLY A 170 29.78 -21.24 -13.76
CA GLY A 170 30.40 -21.56 -15.06
C GLY A 170 31.89 -21.86 -14.92
N GLU A 171 32.65 -20.97 -14.27
CA GLU A 171 34.10 -21.11 -14.04
C GLU A 171 34.42 -22.42 -13.28
N ILE A 172 33.61 -22.78 -12.28
CA ILE A 172 33.76 -24.04 -11.53
C ILE A 172 33.54 -25.25 -12.43
N ARG A 173 32.47 -25.27 -13.23
CA ARG A 173 32.21 -26.39 -14.16
C ARG A 173 33.35 -26.59 -15.16
N GLU A 174 33.93 -25.50 -15.65
CA GLU A 174 35.10 -25.56 -16.54
C GLU A 174 36.36 -26.08 -15.85
N ALA A 175 36.61 -25.65 -14.62
CA ALA A 175 37.72 -26.17 -13.81
C ALA A 175 37.56 -27.66 -13.49
N GLU A 176 36.34 -28.10 -13.13
CA GLU A 176 36.02 -29.52 -12.90
C GLU A 176 36.25 -30.37 -14.16
N LYS A 177 35.84 -29.85 -15.34
CA LYS A 177 36.09 -30.52 -16.63
C LYS A 177 37.59 -30.67 -16.90
N ARG A 178 38.39 -29.61 -16.68
CA ARG A 178 39.85 -29.66 -16.82
C ARG A 178 40.47 -30.69 -15.89
N LEU A 179 40.10 -30.67 -14.61
CA LEU A 179 40.58 -31.62 -13.61
C LEU A 179 40.25 -33.08 -13.98
N SER A 180 39.05 -33.32 -14.51
CA SER A 180 38.63 -34.63 -15.00
C SER A 180 39.51 -35.15 -16.14
N LEU A 181 39.83 -34.30 -17.12
CA LEU A 181 40.73 -34.64 -18.22
C LEU A 181 42.14 -34.97 -17.70
N THR A 182 42.69 -34.11 -16.84
CA THR A 182 44.01 -34.35 -16.24
C THR A 182 44.05 -35.66 -15.44
N ARG A 183 42.97 -36.00 -14.72
CA ARG A 183 42.86 -37.27 -13.99
C ARG A 183 42.84 -38.47 -14.93
N GLN A 184 42.16 -38.37 -16.08
CA GLN A 184 42.19 -39.41 -17.10
C GLN A 184 43.60 -39.59 -17.69
N GLU A 185 44.31 -38.51 -17.99
CA GLU A 185 45.69 -38.55 -18.49
C GLU A 185 46.65 -39.19 -17.48
N LEU A 186 46.54 -38.82 -16.20
CA LEU A 186 47.34 -39.41 -15.14
C LEU A 186 47.08 -40.91 -14.99
N ASN A 187 45.81 -41.33 -15.01
CA ASN A 187 45.45 -42.74 -14.95
C ASN A 187 46.00 -43.53 -16.15
N ARG A 188 46.03 -42.94 -17.35
CA ARG A 188 46.67 -43.54 -18.52
C ARG A 188 48.18 -43.70 -18.30
N ALA A 189 48.85 -42.68 -17.77
CA ALA A 189 50.28 -42.73 -17.47
C ALA A 189 50.63 -43.82 -16.43
N ILE A 190 49.84 -43.94 -15.35
CA ILE A 190 49.99 -44.99 -14.34
C ILE A 190 49.82 -46.38 -15.00
N SER A 191 48.81 -46.57 -15.84
CA SER A 191 48.60 -47.84 -16.54
C SER A 191 49.76 -48.21 -17.48
N ILE A 192 50.37 -47.23 -18.14
CA ILE A 192 51.56 -47.45 -18.98
C ILE A 192 52.75 -47.85 -18.10
N GLN A 193 52.97 -47.15 -16.97
CA GLN A 193 54.02 -47.48 -16.02
C GLN A 193 53.90 -48.92 -15.52
N GLU A 194 52.70 -49.34 -15.11
CA GLU A 194 52.43 -50.71 -14.66
C GLU A 194 52.72 -51.75 -15.75
N LYS A 195 52.39 -51.46 -17.01
CA LYS A 195 52.71 -52.34 -18.16
C LYS A 195 54.21 -52.44 -18.42
N LEU A 196 54.95 -51.33 -18.35
CA LEU A 196 56.40 -51.32 -18.52
C LEU A 196 57.11 -52.09 -17.41
N GLN A 197 56.60 -52.00 -16.18
CA GLN A 197 57.11 -52.76 -15.04
C GLN A 197 56.91 -54.28 -15.23
N LYS A 198 55.77 -54.69 -15.80
CA LYS A 198 55.49 -56.10 -16.15
C LYS A 198 56.38 -56.65 -17.28
N LEU A 199 56.89 -55.80 -18.16
CA LEU A 199 57.75 -56.20 -19.28
C LEU A 199 59.23 -56.40 -18.89
N GLY A 200 59.57 -56.35 -17.60
CA GLY A 200 60.92 -56.68 -17.16
C GLY A 200 61.97 -55.63 -17.50
N ILE A 201 61.56 -54.38 -17.79
CA ILE A 201 62.47 -53.22 -17.83
C ILE A 201 62.86 -52.89 -16.37
N CYS A 202 63.64 -53.78 -15.77
CA CYS A 202 64.03 -53.79 -14.36
C CYS A 202 65.42 -53.16 -14.11
N ARG A 203 66.01 -52.47 -15.09
CA ARG A 203 67.30 -51.77 -14.94
C ARG A 203 67.20 -50.46 -14.13
N VAL A 204 66.26 -50.39 -13.21
CA VAL A 204 66.18 -49.36 -12.15
C VAL A 204 67.35 -49.51 -11.17
N ALA A 205 67.91 -50.72 -11.02
CA ALA A 205 68.99 -51.01 -10.06
C ALA A 205 70.38 -50.45 -10.46
N LYS A 206 70.75 -50.46 -11.75
CA LYS A 206 72.04 -49.87 -12.22
C LYS A 206 72.02 -48.35 -12.31
N LEU A 207 70.84 -47.75 -12.24
CA LEU A 207 70.66 -46.31 -12.10
C LEU A 207 71.05 -45.84 -10.69
N ALA A 208 70.85 -46.69 -9.68
CA ALA A 208 71.14 -46.39 -8.28
C ALA A 208 72.64 -46.27 -7.96
N GLU A 209 73.52 -47.00 -8.64
CA GLU A 209 74.99 -46.86 -8.47
C GLU A 209 75.51 -45.53 -9.07
N PHE A 210 74.95 -45.09 -10.20
CA PHE A 210 75.29 -43.79 -10.82
C PHE A 210 74.77 -42.59 -10.01
N ILE A 211 73.77 -42.83 -9.15
CA ILE A 211 73.19 -41.87 -8.21
C ILE A 211 74.11 -41.67 -7.00
N GLY A 212 74.77 -42.72 -6.52
CA GLY A 212 75.73 -42.61 -5.42
C GLY A 212 76.92 -41.68 -5.70
N ASP A 213 77.42 -41.66 -6.94
CA ASP A 213 78.56 -40.81 -7.34
C ASP A 213 78.22 -39.31 -7.40
N TYR A 214 76.94 -38.95 -7.52
CA TYR A 214 76.47 -37.55 -7.60
C TYR A 214 76.03 -36.99 -6.23
N GLU A 215 75.55 -37.84 -5.33
CA GLU A 215 75.27 -37.49 -3.92
C GLU A 215 76.53 -37.03 -3.19
N ALA A 216 77.70 -37.58 -3.54
CA ALA A 216 79.01 -37.19 -3.02
C ALA A 216 79.42 -35.74 -3.39
N LEU A 217 78.80 -35.14 -4.42
CA LEU A 217 78.98 -33.74 -4.81
C LEU A 217 77.94 -32.80 -4.17
N GLY A 218 77.10 -33.31 -3.25
CA GLY A 218 76.09 -32.54 -2.52
C GLY A 218 74.80 -32.30 -3.28
N PHE A 219 74.61 -32.92 -4.44
CA PHE A 219 73.35 -32.89 -5.20
C PHE A 219 72.64 -34.24 -5.08
N ASP A 220 71.34 -34.23 -4.78
CA ASP A 220 70.54 -35.46 -4.82
C ASP A 220 70.49 -35.99 -6.26
N ALA A 221 71.09 -37.15 -6.46
CA ALA A 221 71.27 -37.72 -7.77
C ALA A 221 70.00 -38.40 -8.32
N GLN A 222 69.02 -38.72 -7.45
CA GLN A 222 67.68 -39.12 -7.91
C GLN A 222 66.97 -37.96 -8.62
N GLU A 223 67.19 -36.74 -8.16
CA GLU A 223 66.55 -35.56 -8.71
C GLU A 223 67.20 -35.16 -10.05
N VAL A 224 68.53 -35.23 -10.17
CA VAL A 224 69.28 -34.92 -11.41
C VAL A 224 68.93 -35.90 -12.55
N GLN A 225 68.78 -37.18 -12.23
CA GLN A 225 68.45 -38.19 -13.24
C GLN A 225 66.96 -38.22 -13.61
N ARG A 226 66.04 -37.92 -12.68
CA ARG A 226 64.63 -37.63 -13.02
C ARG A 226 64.54 -36.41 -13.92
N LEU A 227 65.25 -35.33 -13.60
CA LEU A 227 65.23 -34.08 -14.35
C LEU A 227 65.80 -34.26 -15.76
N ALA A 228 66.93 -34.96 -15.96
CA ALA A 228 67.52 -35.17 -17.29
C ALA A 228 66.70 -36.11 -18.20
N THR A 229 66.05 -37.14 -17.62
CA THR A 229 65.22 -38.09 -18.37
C THR A 229 63.84 -37.50 -18.69
N TRP A 230 63.27 -36.72 -17.78
CA TRP A 230 62.11 -35.86 -18.07
C TRP A 230 62.46 -34.80 -19.11
N ARG A 231 63.64 -34.16 -19.05
CA ARG A 231 64.09 -33.16 -20.04
C ARG A 231 64.11 -33.72 -21.46
N LYS A 232 64.65 -34.93 -21.65
CA LYS A 232 64.69 -35.62 -22.96
C LYS A 232 63.34 -36.16 -23.43
N SER A 233 62.51 -36.70 -22.54
CA SER A 233 61.16 -37.17 -22.89
C SER A 233 60.20 -36.02 -23.19
N LEU A 234 60.27 -34.90 -22.47
CA LEU A 234 59.45 -33.72 -22.74
C LEU A 234 59.85 -33.05 -24.07
N ALA A 235 61.15 -32.90 -24.33
CA ALA A 235 61.64 -32.38 -25.61
C ALA A 235 61.25 -33.26 -26.82
N GLY A 236 61.21 -34.59 -26.66
CA GLY A 236 60.78 -35.54 -27.69
C GLY A 236 59.28 -35.50 -28.03
N ILE A 237 58.45 -34.89 -27.18
CA ILE A 237 57.01 -34.68 -27.39
C ILE A 237 56.71 -33.19 -27.64
N GLY A 238 57.74 -32.35 -27.81
CA GLY A 238 57.63 -30.92 -28.12
C GLY A 238 57.41 -29.99 -26.91
N ILE A 239 57.59 -30.48 -25.69
CA ILE A 239 57.37 -29.72 -24.45
C ILE A 239 58.72 -29.24 -23.90
N ASP A 240 58.89 -27.91 -23.84
CA ASP A 240 60.07 -27.27 -23.26
C ASP A 240 60.17 -27.59 -21.75
N PRO A 241 61.25 -28.21 -21.28
CA PRO A 241 61.46 -28.53 -19.87
C PRO A 241 61.54 -27.31 -18.94
N ASP A 242 62.03 -26.17 -19.44
CA ASP A 242 62.00 -24.90 -18.70
C ASP A 242 60.56 -24.32 -18.65
N GLY A 243 59.65 -24.87 -19.47
CA GLY A 243 58.20 -24.68 -19.40
C GLY A 243 57.52 -25.54 -18.32
N LEU A 244 58.13 -26.63 -17.88
CA LEU A 244 57.54 -27.55 -16.91
C LEU A 244 57.67 -27.07 -15.46
N GLU A 245 58.79 -26.43 -15.09
CA GLU A 245 58.89 -25.73 -13.81
C GLU A 245 57.86 -24.58 -13.75
N ARG A 246 57.67 -23.88 -14.88
CA ARG A 246 56.56 -22.93 -15.06
C ARG A 246 55.20 -23.61 -14.87
N PHE A 247 55.00 -24.79 -15.42
CA PHE A 247 53.76 -25.55 -15.32
C PHE A 247 53.44 -26.04 -13.90
N VAL A 248 54.46 -26.47 -13.12
CA VAL A 248 54.29 -26.88 -11.72
C VAL A 248 54.01 -25.66 -10.84
N LYS A 249 54.70 -24.54 -11.07
CA LYS A 249 54.40 -23.26 -10.40
C LYS A 249 53.00 -22.75 -10.78
N GLU A 250 52.59 -22.88 -12.05
CA GLU A 250 51.24 -22.57 -12.51
C GLU A 250 50.19 -23.50 -11.89
N LYS A 251 50.43 -24.81 -11.81
CA LYS A 251 49.53 -25.75 -11.14
C LYS A 251 49.36 -25.41 -9.66
N GLY A 252 50.44 -25.14 -8.94
CA GLY A 252 50.38 -24.73 -7.53
C GLY A 252 49.67 -23.37 -7.35
N SER A 253 49.86 -22.44 -8.27
CA SER A 253 49.13 -21.16 -8.31
C SER A 253 47.63 -21.39 -8.57
N LEU A 254 47.29 -22.24 -9.54
CA LEU A 254 45.91 -22.59 -9.91
C LEU A 254 45.20 -23.36 -8.79
N GLU A 255 45.88 -24.27 -8.09
CA GLU A 255 45.32 -24.97 -6.92
C GLU A 255 45.05 -23.99 -5.76
N LYS A 256 45.95 -23.03 -5.52
CA LYS A 256 45.70 -21.95 -4.55
C LYS A 256 44.54 -21.05 -4.98
N GLN A 257 44.44 -20.71 -6.26
CA GLN A 257 43.33 -19.93 -6.80
C GLN A 257 42.00 -20.70 -6.67
N LEU A 258 41.98 -21.98 -6.98
CA LEU A 258 40.81 -22.86 -6.79
C LEU A 258 40.39 -22.93 -5.33
N ALA A 259 41.34 -23.09 -4.41
CA ALA A 259 41.06 -23.11 -2.97
C ALA A 259 40.50 -21.77 -2.49
N ASN A 260 41.02 -20.64 -2.98
CA ASN A 260 40.49 -19.32 -2.65
C ASN A 260 39.10 -19.09 -3.23
N LEU A 261 38.87 -19.45 -4.51
CA LEU A 261 37.55 -19.35 -5.14
C LEU A 261 36.51 -20.25 -4.45
N ALA A 262 36.90 -21.45 -4.02
CA ALA A 262 36.03 -22.34 -3.24
C ALA A 262 35.64 -21.71 -1.89
N LYS A 263 36.59 -21.08 -1.18
CA LYS A 263 36.30 -20.34 0.06
C LYS A 263 35.38 -19.15 -0.20
N GLU A 264 35.63 -18.36 -1.25
CA GLU A 264 34.75 -17.24 -1.63
C GLU A 264 33.34 -17.69 -1.99
N LYS A 265 33.20 -18.82 -2.71
CA LYS A 265 31.89 -19.40 -3.03
C LYS A 265 31.13 -19.75 -1.75
N ILE A 266 31.75 -20.44 -0.80
CA ILE A 266 31.11 -20.81 0.47
C ILE A 266 30.66 -19.55 1.23
N ALA A 267 31.53 -18.54 1.33
CA ALA A 267 31.19 -17.28 2.01
C ALA A 267 30.02 -16.54 1.34
N ARG A 268 29.97 -16.51 -0.01
CA ARG A 268 28.86 -15.91 -0.75
C ARG A 268 27.57 -16.72 -0.65
N GLU A 269 27.64 -18.05 -0.67
CA GLU A 269 26.48 -18.92 -0.43
C GLU A 269 25.87 -18.71 0.95
N GLN A 270 26.71 -18.54 1.99
CA GLN A 270 26.25 -18.13 3.32
C GLN A 270 25.56 -16.76 3.26
N LYS A 271 26.14 -15.78 2.57
CA LYS A 271 25.53 -14.46 2.46
C LYS A 271 24.17 -14.47 1.75
N VAL A 272 24.04 -15.28 0.70
CA VAL A 272 22.75 -15.49 0.01
C VAL A 272 21.72 -16.14 0.93
N LYS A 273 22.13 -17.10 1.78
CA LYS A 273 21.23 -17.70 2.79
C LYS A 273 20.75 -16.67 3.81
N GLU A 274 21.64 -15.82 4.31
CA GLU A 274 21.30 -14.72 5.22
C GLU A 274 20.29 -13.76 4.57
N LEU A 275 20.58 -13.28 3.36
CA LEU A 275 19.69 -12.35 2.63
C LEU A 275 18.34 -12.98 2.29
N LYS A 276 18.28 -14.27 1.97
CA LYS A 276 17.01 -15.01 1.80
C LYS A 276 16.22 -15.07 3.10
N GLY A 277 16.88 -15.29 4.24
CA GLY A 277 16.27 -15.25 5.55
C GLY A 277 15.68 -13.87 5.88
N GLU A 278 16.43 -12.82 5.60
CA GLU A 278 15.97 -11.44 5.80
C GLU A 278 14.81 -11.07 4.86
N HIS A 279 14.87 -11.47 3.59
CA HIS A 279 13.78 -11.29 2.64
C HIS A 279 12.49 -11.99 3.11
N LEU A 280 12.57 -13.25 3.58
CA LEU A 280 11.41 -13.97 4.14
C LEU A 280 10.84 -13.26 5.37
N ARG A 281 11.70 -12.72 6.25
CA ARG A 281 11.28 -11.94 7.42
C ARG A 281 10.53 -10.68 7.01
N LEU A 282 11.09 -9.88 6.11
CA LEU A 282 10.47 -8.64 5.61
C LEU A 282 9.16 -8.94 4.87
N TRP A 283 9.12 -10.02 4.07
CA TRP A 283 7.92 -10.44 3.37
C TRP A 283 6.80 -10.87 4.34
N SER A 284 7.14 -11.57 5.42
CA SER A 284 6.20 -11.86 6.50
C SER A 284 5.65 -10.58 7.13
N GLN A 285 6.50 -9.59 7.40
CA GLN A 285 6.06 -8.30 7.94
C GLN A 285 5.11 -7.56 6.99
N ILE A 286 5.43 -7.54 5.69
CA ILE A 286 4.56 -6.94 4.66
C ILE A 286 3.18 -7.61 4.64
N ASN A 287 3.12 -8.95 4.72
CA ASN A 287 1.84 -9.65 4.76
C ASN A 287 1.07 -9.38 6.05
N THR A 288 1.73 -9.31 7.21
CA THR A 288 1.09 -8.90 8.45
C THR A 288 0.47 -7.50 8.34
N ILE A 289 1.22 -6.53 7.81
CA ILE A 289 0.71 -5.17 7.57
C ILE A 289 -0.45 -5.18 6.57
N ARG A 290 -0.37 -5.96 5.49
CA ARG A 290 -1.45 -6.11 4.51
C ARG A 290 -2.72 -6.68 5.14
N ASP A 291 -2.59 -7.68 5.99
CA ASP A 291 -3.70 -8.30 6.72
C ASP A 291 -4.32 -7.30 7.71
N GLU A 292 -3.49 -6.50 8.41
CA GLU A 292 -3.94 -5.42 9.27
C GLU A 292 -4.71 -4.33 8.50
N ILE A 293 -4.17 -3.88 7.35
CA ILE A 293 -4.84 -2.92 6.47
C ILE A 293 -6.19 -3.48 5.99
N SER A 294 -6.24 -4.75 5.58
CA SER A 294 -7.48 -5.40 5.15
C SER A 294 -8.51 -5.50 6.29
N GLY A 295 -8.03 -5.77 7.51
CA GLY A 295 -8.83 -5.70 8.74
C GLY A 295 -9.40 -4.30 8.99
N LEU A 296 -8.60 -3.26 8.84
CA LEU A 296 -9.06 -1.87 8.98
C LEU A 296 -10.06 -1.47 7.90
N PHE A 297 -9.88 -1.91 6.65
CA PHE A 297 -10.84 -1.66 5.57
C PHE A 297 -12.19 -2.34 5.83
N SER A 298 -12.16 -3.61 6.24
CA SER A 298 -13.39 -4.34 6.59
C SER A 298 -14.11 -3.73 7.80
N LEU A 299 -13.37 -3.29 8.82
CA LEU A 299 -13.93 -2.54 9.95
C LEU A 299 -14.53 -1.20 9.50
N GLY A 300 -13.83 -0.45 8.65
CA GLY A 300 -14.31 0.83 8.10
C GLY A 300 -15.59 0.66 7.27
N TYR A 301 -15.66 -0.38 6.44
CA TYR A 301 -16.86 -0.72 5.70
C TYR A 301 -18.02 -1.12 6.63
N ALA A 302 -17.73 -1.92 7.65
CA ALA A 302 -18.74 -2.34 8.62
C ALA A 302 -19.33 -1.17 9.44
N LEU A 303 -18.48 -0.20 9.80
CA LEU A 303 -18.91 1.02 10.47
C LEU A 303 -19.73 1.94 9.54
N LYS A 304 -19.37 2.03 8.26
CA LYS A 304 -20.06 2.87 7.26
C LYS A 304 -21.45 2.33 6.90
N GLU A 305 -21.55 1.03 6.68
CA GLU A 305 -22.79 0.38 6.21
C GLU A 305 -23.64 -0.20 7.36
N GLY A 306 -23.14 -0.18 8.60
CA GLY A 306 -23.82 -0.77 9.77
C GLY A 306 -24.00 -2.29 9.65
N ARG A 307 -23.12 -2.98 8.91
CA ARG A 307 -23.22 -4.42 8.63
C ARG A 307 -21.88 -5.12 8.82
N LEU A 308 -21.90 -6.31 9.42
CA LEU A 308 -20.74 -7.20 9.56
C LEU A 308 -20.85 -8.36 8.57
N THR A 309 -19.73 -8.78 8.00
CA THR A 309 -19.67 -9.91 7.06
C THR A 309 -18.90 -11.07 7.69
N PHE A 310 -19.55 -12.23 7.79
CA PHE A 310 -18.97 -13.44 8.37
C PHE A 310 -18.58 -14.46 7.29
N PRO A 311 -17.55 -15.29 7.54
CA PRO A 311 -17.13 -16.35 6.62
C PRO A 311 -18.12 -17.52 6.62
N CYS A 312 -18.73 -17.78 5.47
CA CYS A 312 -19.70 -18.87 5.31
C CYS A 312 -19.11 -20.22 5.74
N LYS A 313 -19.86 -20.98 6.55
CA LYS A 313 -19.41 -22.30 7.04
C LYS A 313 -19.30 -23.35 5.91
N ALA A 314 -20.01 -23.15 4.80
CA ALA A 314 -19.98 -24.05 3.64
C ALA A 314 -18.82 -23.72 2.68
N CYS A 315 -18.76 -22.49 2.14
CA CYS A 315 -17.78 -22.12 1.10
C CYS A 315 -16.55 -21.35 1.60
N ARG A 316 -16.48 -21.03 2.90
CA ARG A 316 -15.39 -20.25 3.54
C ARG A 316 -15.19 -18.81 3.05
N MET A 317 -15.96 -18.35 2.06
CA MET A 317 -15.97 -16.95 1.62
C MET A 317 -16.70 -16.06 2.62
N HIS A 318 -16.20 -14.83 2.82
CA HIS A 318 -16.84 -13.79 3.64
C HIS A 318 -18.10 -13.26 2.94
N GLY A 319 -19.20 -13.98 3.07
CA GLY A 319 -20.43 -13.71 2.33
C GLY A 319 -21.70 -13.64 3.17
N VAL A 320 -21.63 -13.85 4.49
CA VAL A 320 -22.83 -13.80 5.34
C VAL A 320 -22.90 -12.41 5.98
N SER A 321 -23.63 -11.49 5.35
CA SER A 321 -23.79 -10.12 5.85
C SER A 321 -24.94 -10.03 6.86
N MET A 322 -24.68 -9.44 8.03
CA MET A 322 -25.65 -9.23 9.10
C MET A 322 -25.60 -7.79 9.60
N GLY A 323 -26.73 -7.23 10.02
CA GLY A 323 -26.75 -5.91 10.65
C GLY A 323 -25.97 -5.89 11.97
N LEU A 324 -25.26 -4.79 12.24
CA LEU A 324 -24.48 -4.63 13.46
C LEU A 324 -25.36 -4.78 14.71
N ASP A 325 -26.58 -4.25 14.67
CA ASP A 325 -27.55 -4.36 15.77
C ASP A 325 -28.02 -5.80 16.00
N THR A 326 -28.18 -6.58 14.93
CA THR A 326 -28.52 -8.00 15.01
C THR A 326 -27.41 -8.78 15.70
N VAL A 327 -26.16 -8.56 15.29
CA VAL A 327 -24.99 -9.21 15.88
C VAL A 327 -24.81 -8.79 17.33
N LYS A 328 -24.91 -7.49 17.63
CA LYS A 328 -24.82 -6.94 18.98
C LYS A 328 -25.87 -7.54 19.91
N SER A 329 -27.12 -7.58 19.46
CA SER A 329 -28.23 -8.17 20.22
C SER A 329 -27.98 -9.66 20.47
N ALA A 330 -27.51 -10.39 19.46
CA ALA A 330 -27.19 -11.82 19.60
C ALA A 330 -26.06 -12.07 20.60
N VAL A 331 -25.01 -11.23 20.59
CA VAL A 331 -23.89 -11.32 21.53
C VAL A 331 -24.35 -11.01 22.96
N ILE A 332 -25.15 -9.95 23.17
CA ILE A 332 -25.65 -9.55 24.49
C ILE A 332 -26.61 -10.59 25.08
N MET A 333 -27.50 -11.13 24.26
CA MET A 333 -28.53 -12.07 24.71
C MET A 333 -28.06 -13.53 24.75
N GLY A 334 -26.82 -13.82 24.35
CA GLY A 334 -26.35 -15.20 24.26
C GLY A 334 -27.08 -16.03 23.19
N SER A 335 -27.62 -15.39 22.15
CA SER A 335 -28.35 -16.06 21.08
C SER A 335 -27.48 -16.28 19.85
N TRP A 336 -27.98 -17.11 18.93
CA TRP A 336 -27.31 -17.40 17.67
C TRP A 336 -27.61 -16.29 16.65
N CYS A 337 -26.60 -15.93 15.86
CA CYS A 337 -26.82 -15.10 14.67
C CYS A 337 -26.67 -15.96 13.42
N SER A 338 -27.54 -15.75 12.45
CA SER A 338 -27.59 -16.60 11.26
C SER A 338 -27.99 -15.81 10.02
N GLY A 339 -27.48 -16.24 8.88
CA GLY A 339 -27.77 -15.59 7.61
C GLY A 339 -27.35 -16.44 6.42
N THR A 340 -27.84 -16.05 5.25
CA THR A 340 -27.56 -16.72 3.99
C THR A 340 -26.31 -16.14 3.35
N CYS A 341 -25.41 -17.00 2.87
CA CYS A 341 -24.21 -16.57 2.14
C CYS A 341 -24.58 -16.03 0.76
N VAL A 342 -24.15 -14.81 0.44
CA VAL A 342 -24.42 -14.18 -0.87
C VAL A 342 -23.75 -14.90 -2.05
N PHE A 343 -22.71 -15.70 -1.80
CA PHE A 343 -21.97 -16.40 -2.87
C PHE A 343 -22.52 -17.78 -3.19
N CYS A 344 -22.88 -18.58 -2.18
CA CYS A 344 -23.31 -19.97 -2.38
C CYS A 344 -24.75 -20.27 -1.97
N GLY A 345 -25.48 -19.27 -1.43
CA GLY A 345 -26.86 -19.43 -0.97
C GLY A 345 -27.02 -20.32 0.28
N GLN A 346 -25.92 -20.85 0.85
CA GLN A 346 -25.99 -21.72 2.03
C GLN A 346 -26.22 -20.92 3.29
N TRP A 347 -27.07 -21.46 4.17
CA TRP A 347 -27.32 -20.91 5.49
C TRP A 347 -26.11 -21.15 6.40
N SER A 348 -25.74 -20.15 7.19
CA SER A 348 -24.71 -20.28 8.22
C SER A 348 -25.19 -19.66 9.51
N SER A 349 -25.04 -20.40 10.60
CA SER A 349 -25.35 -19.95 11.96
C SER A 349 -24.08 -19.90 12.80
N TYR A 350 -23.92 -18.85 13.57
CA TYR A 350 -22.80 -18.62 14.47
C TYR A 350 -23.32 -18.50 15.89
N SER A 351 -22.66 -19.18 16.80
CA SER A 351 -22.85 -19.01 18.24
C SER A 351 -22.41 -17.61 18.68
N THR A 352 -22.86 -17.20 19.86
CA THR A 352 -22.45 -15.96 20.53
C THR A 352 -20.92 -15.84 20.60
N TRP A 353 -20.22 -16.92 20.93
CA TRP A 353 -18.76 -16.94 21.02
C TRP A 353 -18.08 -16.77 19.66
N GLU A 354 -18.57 -17.46 18.63
CA GLU A 354 -18.05 -17.30 17.26
C GLU A 354 -18.26 -15.86 16.77
N ALA A 355 -19.45 -15.29 17.00
CA ALA A 355 -19.75 -13.92 16.62
C ALA A 355 -18.87 -12.90 17.36
N ALA A 356 -18.72 -13.05 18.67
CA ALA A 356 -17.86 -12.20 19.50
C ALA A 356 -16.39 -12.31 19.09
N TRP A 357 -15.92 -13.53 18.77
CA TRP A 357 -14.57 -13.77 18.28
C TRP A 357 -14.29 -13.04 16.96
N PHE A 358 -15.22 -13.11 15.99
CA PHE A 358 -15.06 -12.39 14.72
C PHE A 358 -15.06 -10.87 14.90
N VAL A 359 -15.94 -10.34 15.75
CA VAL A 359 -15.93 -8.91 16.09
C VAL A 359 -14.62 -8.52 16.76
N ALA A 360 -14.13 -9.33 17.71
CA ALA A 360 -12.86 -9.09 18.37
C ALA A 360 -11.70 -9.10 17.37
N GLN A 361 -11.66 -10.02 16.40
CA GLN A 361 -10.62 -10.04 15.37
C GLN A 361 -10.61 -8.80 14.47
N LEU A 362 -11.77 -8.18 14.21
CA LEU A 362 -11.86 -6.93 13.45
C LEU A 362 -11.34 -5.72 14.25
N VAL A 363 -11.51 -5.75 15.58
CA VAL A 363 -11.19 -4.61 16.46
C VAL A 363 -9.78 -4.72 17.06
N LEU A 364 -9.26 -5.93 17.30
CA LEU A 364 -7.96 -6.19 17.93
C LEU A 364 -6.76 -5.50 17.22
N PRO A 365 -6.67 -5.49 15.87
CA PRO A 365 -5.62 -4.75 15.18
C PRO A 365 -5.63 -3.25 15.50
N ALA A 366 -6.83 -2.65 15.63
CA ALA A 366 -6.99 -1.25 15.98
C ALA A 366 -6.62 -0.95 17.45
N ILE A 367 -6.78 -1.93 18.36
CA ILE A 367 -6.40 -1.78 19.78
C ILE A 367 -4.88 -1.94 19.97
N ARG A 368 -4.24 -2.90 19.29
CA ARG A 368 -2.78 -3.15 19.43
C ARG A 368 -1.92 -1.95 19.04
N GLN A 369 -2.32 -1.16 18.04
CA GLN A 369 -1.59 0.05 17.65
C GLN A 369 -1.57 1.14 18.72
N ARG A 370 -2.51 1.15 19.68
CA ARG A 370 -2.51 2.12 20.79
C ARG A 370 -1.59 1.73 21.95
N GLY A 371 -1.27 0.44 22.10
CA GLY A 371 -0.41 -0.04 23.20
C GLY A 371 1.08 0.19 22.95
N SER A 372 1.55 0.06 21.70
CA SER A 372 2.98 0.17 21.37
C SER A 372 3.49 1.61 21.22
N ALA A 373 2.63 2.61 21.31
CA ALA A 373 3.02 4.02 21.29
C ALA A 373 3.12 4.64 22.71
N ALA A 374 2.87 3.83 23.76
CA ALA A 374 2.87 4.25 25.15
C ALA A 374 4.01 3.64 25.99
N GLU A 375 4.90 2.88 25.36
CA GLU A 375 6.23 2.47 25.85
C GLU A 375 7.30 3.10 24.93
#